data_AF-A0A7S4IAF7-F1
#
_entry.id   AF-A0A7S4IAF7-F1
#
_cell.length_a   1.000
_cell.length_b   1.000
_cell.length_c   1.000
_cell.angle_alpha   90.00
_cell.angle_beta   90.00
_cell.angle_gamma   90.00
#
_symmetry.space_group_name_H-M   'P 1'
#
loop_
_entity.id
_entity.type
_entity.pdbx_description
1 polymer ?
#
loop_
_entity_poly.entity_id
_entity_poly.type
_entity_poly.pdbx_seq_one_letter_code
_entity_poly.pdbx_strand_id
1 'polypeptide(L)'
;VGGIAARTAAAAVYLARATLGARDREGRIWNETMEHYTGFGTDDLKHTVLSLHRTFRDVALSALSDPSSSSSSSSELGRSAYERYAKKDRGCVSSRPAVWESDVGLS
;
A
#
# COMPACT_ATOMS: atom_id res chain seq x y z
N VAL A 1 14.15 6.82 17.33
CA VAL A 1 14.69 6.55 15.97
C VAL A 1 13.52 6.10 15.12
N GLY A 2 13.21 6.79 14.02
CA GLY A 2 12.07 6.46 13.16
C GLY A 2 11.50 7.69 12.46
N GLY A 3 12.17 8.17 11.40
CA GLY A 3 11.67 9.29 10.60
C GLY A 3 10.44 8.94 9.77
N ILE A 4 9.76 9.95 9.22
CA ILE A 4 8.54 9.80 8.39
C ILE A 4 8.75 8.75 7.29
N ALA A 5 9.91 8.77 6.62
CA ALA A 5 10.25 7.80 5.58
C ALA A 5 10.27 6.34 6.06
N ALA A 6 10.77 6.08 7.27
CA ALA A 6 10.82 4.74 7.84
C ALA A 6 9.41 4.21 8.16
N ARG A 7 8.54 5.08 8.69
CA ARG A 7 7.14 4.75 8.95
C ARG A 7 6.38 4.46 7.64
N THR A 8 6.59 5.28 6.61
CA THR A 8 5.98 5.06 5.29
C THR A 8 6.44 3.74 4.68
N ALA A 9 7.73 3.40 4.80
CA ALA A 9 8.25 2.12 4.31
C ALA A 9 7.64 0.93 5.06
N ALA A 10 7.58 0.98 6.39
CA ALA A 10 6.96 -0.07 7.21
C ALA A 10 5.47 -0.24 6.87
N ALA A 11 4.73 0.86 6.74
CA ALA A 11 3.32 0.85 6.33
C ALA A 11 3.12 0.27 4.91
N ALA A 12 4.02 0.59 3.96
CA ALA A 12 3.98 0.02 2.62
C ALA A 12 4.22 -1.50 2.63
N VAL A 13 5.14 -1.99 3.46
CA VAL A 13 5.38 -3.42 3.64
C VAL A 13 4.17 -4.10 4.28
N TYR A 14 3.56 -3.49 5.29
CA TYR A 14 2.32 -3.99 5.90
C TYR A 14 1.25 -4.17 4.82
N LEU A 15 0.99 -3.12 4.04
CA LEU A 15 -0.05 -3.11 3.01
C LEU A 15 0.24 -4.13 1.90
N ALA A 16 1.50 -4.29 1.50
CA ALA A 16 1.91 -5.30 0.54
C ALA A 16 1.63 -6.72 1.07
N ARG A 17 1.97 -7.00 2.33
CA ARG A 17 1.68 -8.29 2.96
C ARG A 17 0.19 -8.57 3.03
N ALA A 18 -0.61 -7.58 3.43
CA ALA A 18 -2.07 -7.68 3.41
C ALA A 18 -2.62 -8.03 2.01
N THR A 19 -2.14 -7.32 0.98
CA THR A 19 -2.53 -7.52 -0.43
C THR A 19 -2.13 -8.89 -0.97
N LEU A 20 -1.02 -9.45 -0.48
CA LEU A 20 -0.54 -10.78 -0.86
C LEU A 20 -1.18 -11.90 -0.03
N GLY A 21 -1.97 -11.59 0.99
CA GLY A 21 -2.44 -12.58 1.97
C GLY A 21 -1.31 -13.17 2.82
N ALA A 22 -0.16 -12.50 2.90
CA ALA A 22 1.01 -12.97 3.63
C ALA A 22 0.82 -12.76 5.14
N ARG A 23 0.37 -13.80 5.82
CA ARG A 23 0.12 -13.84 7.26
C ARG A 23 1.04 -14.86 7.93
N ASP A 24 1.36 -14.65 9.20
CA ASP A 24 2.03 -15.67 10.00
C ASP A 24 1.07 -16.82 10.37
N ARG A 25 1.56 -17.79 11.15
CA ARG A 25 0.76 -18.94 11.60
C ARG A 25 -0.42 -18.55 12.48
N GLU A 26 -0.32 -17.40 13.14
CA GLU A 26 -1.39 -16.83 13.98
C GLU A 26 -2.33 -15.91 13.18
N GLY A 27 -2.15 -15.80 11.87
CA GLY A 27 -3.00 -15.01 10.99
C GLY A 27 -2.68 -13.50 11.00
N ARG A 28 -1.57 -13.08 11.63
CA ARG A 28 -1.15 -11.68 11.75
C ARG A 28 -0.42 -11.22 10.49
N ILE A 29 -0.78 -10.03 10.01
CA ILE A 29 -0.10 -9.36 8.89
C ILE A 29 1.24 -8.78 9.36
N TRP A 30 1.26 -8.23 10.57
CA TRP A 30 2.44 -7.65 11.22
C TRP A 30 2.64 -8.33 12.56
N ASN A 31 3.82 -8.91 12.78
CA ASN A 31 4.13 -9.69 13.97
C ASN A 31 5.25 -9.03 14.78
N GLU A 32 5.51 -9.58 15.97
CA GLU A 32 6.50 -9.06 16.92
C GLU A 32 7.91 -8.97 16.33
N THR A 33 8.27 -9.85 15.39
CA THR A 33 9.57 -9.77 14.71
C THR A 33 9.69 -8.50 13.87
N MET A 34 8.63 -8.14 13.14
CA MET A 34 8.62 -6.93 12.32
C MET A 34 8.62 -5.67 13.19
N GLU A 35 7.86 -5.67 14.28
CA GLU A 35 7.88 -4.59 15.27
C GLU A 35 9.26 -4.43 15.89
N HIS A 36 9.93 -5.52 16.27
CA HIS A 36 11.28 -5.49 16.83
C HIS A 36 12.30 -4.85 15.88
N TYR A 37 12.29 -5.22 14.59
CA TYR A 37 13.27 -4.70 13.63
C TYR A 37 12.96 -3.29 13.13
N THR A 38 11.68 -2.91 13.07
CA THR A 38 11.27 -1.60 12.53
C THR A 38 11.04 -0.55 13.61
N GLY A 39 10.78 -0.97 14.85
CA GLY A 39 10.37 -0.12 15.95
C GLY A 39 8.94 0.43 15.82
N PHE A 40 8.11 -0.11 14.92
CA PHE A 40 6.73 0.32 14.71
C PHE A 40 5.74 -0.81 15.01
N GLY A 41 4.83 -0.56 15.95
CA GLY A 41 3.68 -1.40 16.21
C GLY A 41 2.57 -1.16 15.19
N THR A 42 1.53 -1.99 15.23
CA THR A 42 0.37 -1.84 14.34
C THR A 42 -0.35 -0.51 14.51
N ASP A 43 -0.44 0.00 15.74
CA ASP A 43 -1.08 1.28 16.04
C ASP A 43 -0.33 2.47 15.44
N ASP A 44 1.01 2.43 15.44
CA ASP A 44 1.86 3.45 14.82
C ASP A 44 1.67 3.52 13.31
N LEU A 45 1.41 2.36 12.69
CA LEU A 45 1.28 2.23 11.24
C LEU A 45 -0.14 2.50 10.78
N LYS A 46 -1.17 2.34 11.63
CA LYS A 46 -2.60 2.37 11.26
C LYS A 46 -2.97 3.54 10.35
N HIS A 47 -2.69 4.77 10.77
CA HIS A 47 -3.01 5.96 9.99
C HIS A 47 -2.27 6.00 8.64
N THR A 48 -1.00 5.61 8.64
CA THR A 48 -0.16 5.63 7.42
C THR A 48 -0.58 4.55 6.43
N VAL A 49 -0.92 3.35 6.91
CA VAL A 49 -1.43 2.24 6.09
C VAL A 49 -2.75 2.63 5.43
N LEU A 50 -3.69 3.20 6.19
CA LEU A 50 -4.98 3.64 5.65
C LEU A 50 -4.81 4.75 4.61
N SER A 51 -3.91 5.71 4.83
CA SER A 51 -3.60 6.76 3.86
C SER A 51 -2.99 6.21 2.57
N LEU A 52 -2.05 5.26 2.67
CA LEU A 52 -1.46 4.58 1.51
C LEU A 52 -2.51 3.74 0.75
N HIS A 53 -3.39 3.04 1.46
CA HIS A 53 -4.46 2.24 0.88
C HIS A 53 -5.44 3.10 0.05
N ARG A 54 -5.90 4.22 0.61
CA ARG A 54 -6.74 5.20 -0.10
C ARG A 54 -6.04 5.72 -1.35
N THR A 55 -4.78 6.12 -1.22
CA THR A 55 -3.99 6.62 -2.35
C THR A 55 -3.86 5.58 -3.46
N PHE A 56 -3.59 4.32 -3.11
CA PHE A 56 -3.51 3.22 -4.08
C PHE A 56 -4.85 3.01 -4.80
N ARG A 57 -5.95 2.99 -4.06
CA ARG A 57 -7.30 2.82 -4.59
C ARG A 57 -7.69 3.96 -5.55
N ASP A 58 -7.45 5.21 -5.15
CA ASP A 58 -7.80 6.39 -5.94
C ASP A 58 -7.02 6.42 -7.26
N VAL A 59 -5.72 6.10 -7.21
CA VAL A 59 -4.88 6.02 -8.41
C VAL A 59 -5.32 4.87 -9.31
N ALA A 60 -5.63 3.69 -8.75
CA ALA A 60 -6.10 2.55 -9.53
C ALA A 60 -7.44 2.86 -10.25
N LEU A 61 -8.39 3.47 -9.55
CA LEU A 61 -9.67 3.91 -10.14
C LEU A 61 -9.47 4.99 -11.22
N SER A 62 -8.55 5.93 -10.97
CA SER A 62 -8.21 6.97 -11.92
C SER A 62 -7.53 6.40 -13.17
N ALA A 63 -6.68 5.38 -13.03
CA ALA A 63 -6.02 4.72 -14.16
C ALA A 63 -6.98 3.93 -15.04
N LEU A 64 -8.13 3.51 -14.49
CA LEU A 64 -9.21 2.86 -15.25
C LEU A 64 -10.15 3.86 -15.93
N SER A 65 -10.18 5.12 -15.46
CA SER A 65 -10.99 6.21 -16.03
C SER A 65 -10.23 6.90 -17.18
N ASP A 66 -10.95 7.34 -18.22
CA ASP A 66 -10.38 7.93 -19.44
C ASP A 66 -9.28 9.00 -19.16
N PRO A 67 -8.10 8.92 -19.81
CA PRO A 67 -6.99 9.85 -19.61
C PRO A 67 -7.26 11.27 -20.14
N SER A 68 -8.38 11.48 -20.83
CA SER A 68 -8.75 12.76 -21.46
C SER A 68 -9.25 13.83 -20.47
N SER A 69 -9.37 13.50 -19.18
CA SER A 69 -9.77 14.46 -18.16
C SER A 69 -8.55 15.10 -17.50
N SER A 70 -8.35 16.38 -17.83
CA SER A 70 -7.35 17.32 -17.31
C SER A 70 -7.07 17.09 -15.82
N SER A 71 -5.87 16.61 -15.49
CA SER A 71 -5.54 16.22 -14.11
C SER A 71 -4.34 16.97 -13.55
N SER A 72 -4.48 17.48 -12.32
CA SER A 72 -3.43 18.14 -11.54
C SER A 72 -2.17 17.28 -11.40
N SER A 73 -0.99 17.92 -11.45
CA SER A 73 0.35 17.29 -11.49
C SER A 73 0.60 16.15 -10.47
N SER A 74 0.00 16.21 -9.27
CA SER A 74 0.16 15.17 -8.24
C SER A 74 -0.49 13.83 -8.62
N SER A 75 -1.55 13.84 -9.45
CA SER A 75 -2.25 12.63 -9.89
C SER A 75 -1.56 11.95 -11.09
N GLU A 76 -0.79 12.70 -11.87
CA GLU A 76 0.00 12.19 -13.00
C GLU A 76 1.18 11.34 -12.53
N LEU A 77 1.86 11.74 -11.44
CA LEU A 77 2.93 10.95 -10.83
C LEU A 77 2.41 9.58 -10.33
N GLY A 78 1.24 9.58 -9.70
CA GLY A 78 0.56 8.36 -9.25
C GLY A 78 0.21 7.43 -10.41
N ARG A 79 -0.40 7.96 -11.48
CA ARG A 79 -0.71 7.19 -12.70
C ARG A 79 0.54 6.64 -13.38
N SER A 80 1.59 7.45 -13.55
CA SER A 80 2.84 7.00 -14.15
C SER A 80 3.48 5.87 -13.33
N ALA A 81 3.46 5.97 -12.01
CA ALA A 81 3.91 4.87 -11.14
C ALA A 81 3.04 3.62 -11.34
N TYR A 82 1.71 3.76 -11.34
CA TYR A 82 0.77 2.65 -11.55
C TYR A 82 1.04 1.92 -12.86
N GLU A 83 1.19 2.64 -13.98
CA GLU A 83 1.49 2.06 -15.29
C GLU A 83 2.86 1.38 -15.33
N ARG A 84 3.88 1.97 -14.69
CA ARG A 84 5.22 1.35 -14.60
C ARG A 84 5.17 0.00 -13.90
N TYR A 85 4.37 -0.12 -12.84
CA TYR A 85 4.22 -1.35 -12.06
C TYR A 85 3.14 -2.32 -12.61
N ALA A 86 2.39 -1.92 -13.64
CA ALA A 86 1.42 -2.77 -14.33
C ALA A 86 2.09 -3.69 -15.36
N LYS A 87 3.34 -3.40 -15.70
CA LYS A 87 4.12 -4.16 -16.68
C LYS A 87 4.55 -5.53 -16.13
N LYS A 88 4.66 -6.51 -17.05
CA LYS A 88 4.99 -7.91 -16.73
C LYS A 88 6.39 -8.09 -16.15
N ASP A 89 7.35 -7.27 -16.56
CA ASP A 89 8.72 -7.26 -16.01
C ASP A 89 8.79 -6.81 -14.54
N ARG A 90 7.73 -6.17 -14.05
CA ARG A 90 7.55 -5.77 -12.64
C ARG A 90 6.56 -6.66 -11.89
N GLY A 91 6.13 -7.77 -12.49
CA GLY A 91 5.19 -8.71 -11.86
C GLY A 91 3.74 -8.24 -11.81
N CYS A 92 3.37 -7.20 -12.59
CA CYS A 92 2.01 -6.65 -12.66
C CYS A 92 1.41 -6.31 -11.29
N VAL A 93 2.23 -5.88 -10.33
CA VAL A 93 1.79 -5.66 -8.93
C VAL A 93 0.70 -4.60 -8.79
N SER A 94 0.66 -3.59 -9.66
CA SER A 94 -0.39 -2.57 -9.60
C SER A 94 -1.74 -3.04 -10.16
N SER A 95 -1.75 -4.07 -11.01
CA SER A 95 -2.99 -4.67 -11.53
C SER A 95 -3.66 -5.63 -10.55
N ARG A 96 -3.04 -5.89 -9.38
CA ARG A 96 -3.66 -6.70 -8.33
C ARG A 96 -4.81 -5.92 -7.68
N PRO A 97 -5.94 -6.57 -7.38
CA PRO A 97 -7.02 -5.91 -6.68
C PRO A 97 -6.51 -5.36 -5.35
N ALA A 98 -6.86 -4.11 -5.04
CA ALA A 98 -6.63 -3.56 -3.72
C ALA A 98 -7.30 -4.48 -2.69
N VAL A 99 -6.56 -4.80 -1.62
CA VAL A 99 -7.13 -5.57 -0.51
C VAL A 99 -8.31 -4.79 0.09
N TRP A 100 -9.39 -5.46 0.52
CA TRP A 100 -10.51 -4.75 1.14
C TRP A 100 -10.08 -4.19 2.50
N GLU A 101 -10.62 -3.05 2.95
CA GLU A 101 -10.26 -2.46 4.26
C GLU A 101 -10.49 -3.45 5.42
N SER A 102 -11.49 -4.33 5.29
CA SER A 102 -11.77 -5.45 6.22
C SER A 102 -10.63 -6.48 6.30
N ASP A 103 -9.88 -6.67 5.22
CA ASP A 103 -8.78 -7.63 5.14
C ASP A 103 -7.46 -7.07 5.70
N VAL A 104 -7.36 -5.73 5.82
CA VAL A 104 -6.23 -5.05 6.44
C VAL A 104 -6.25 -5.26 7.97
N GLY A 105 -7.40 -5.62 8.55
CA GLY A 105 -7.50 -5.95 9.99
C GLY A 105 -7.26 -4.76 10.91
N LEU A 106 -7.37 -3.54 10.40
CA LEU A 106 -7.18 -2.28 11.12
C LEU A 106 -8.52 -1.55 11.21
N SER A 107 -9.44 -2.04 12.05
CA SER A 107 -10.69 -1.33 12.41
C SER A 107 -10.44 -0.39 13.59
#